data_AF-A0A7C6DZL0-F1
#
_entry.id   AF-A0A7C6DZL0-F1
#
_cell.length_a   1.000
_cell.length_b   1.000
_cell.length_c   1.000
_cell.angle_alpha   90.00
_cell.angle_beta   90.00
_cell.angle_gamma   90.00
#
_symmetry.space_group_name_H-M   'P 1'
#
loop_
_entity.id
_entity.type
_entity.pdbx_description
1 polymer ?
#
loop_
_entity_poly.entity_id
_entity_poly.type
_entity_poly.pdbx_seq_one_letter_code
_entity_poly.pdbx_strand_id
1 'polypeptide(L)'
;MNCKLFIFLFLAFCCLAPSGCANVGNDTANNTLTETATNASINPGDSNRNAGLRSSIKIEPNSPADVVRTFYKYLREHKFREAIFLTNLRPAIEGLTETELREYQVDFERIGNAIPENIVISGEVISGDRATVMANLPGEDPDKTEVQKIELRKDGDVWIILSVDEAAEARIKKEGKNYFRLLRIETHEDEARDMLDRISRAEFAFAMQKGGEFADLETLIKAGLLPNDVRTAESTGYNYKLFLSDSKREFTALATPAEYGKSGRLSFLLYSDGTKTPQIISRDNGGKPLSR
;
A
#
# COMPACT_ATOMS: atom_id res chain seq x y z
N MET A 1 1.59 9.27 -15.52
CA MET A 1 0.52 8.37 -15.05
C MET A 1 1.12 7.05 -14.57
N ASN A 2 1.69 7.06 -13.37
CA ASN A 2 1.98 5.86 -12.57
C ASN A 2 1.46 6.15 -11.16
N CYS A 3 0.14 6.34 -11.06
CA CYS A 3 -0.58 6.42 -9.78
C CYS A 3 -0.77 4.98 -9.27
N LYS A 4 0.34 4.26 -9.10
CA LYS A 4 0.36 2.86 -8.62
C LYS A 4 0.56 2.77 -7.10
N LEU A 5 0.91 3.86 -6.43
CA LEU A 5 1.44 3.78 -5.07
C LEU A 5 0.37 3.77 -3.96
N PHE A 6 -0.80 4.38 -4.18
CA PHE A 6 -1.89 4.33 -3.18
C PHE A 6 -2.77 3.08 -3.26
N ILE A 7 -2.75 2.36 -4.39
CA ILE A 7 -3.59 1.17 -4.62
C ILE A 7 -3.02 -0.05 -3.90
N PHE A 8 -1.70 -0.14 -3.74
CA PHE A 8 -1.05 -1.34 -3.22
C PHE A 8 -1.04 -1.44 -1.69
N LEU A 9 -1.23 -0.34 -0.96
CA LEU A 9 -1.09 -0.39 0.51
C LEU A 9 -2.29 -1.00 1.25
N PHE A 10 -3.47 -1.07 0.63
CA PHE A 10 -4.66 -1.64 1.25
C PHE A 10 -5.16 -2.95 0.61
N LEU A 11 -4.79 -3.23 -0.64
CA LEU A 11 -5.25 -4.42 -1.37
C LEU A 11 -4.13 -5.39 -1.76
N ALA A 12 -2.86 -5.02 -1.60
CA ALA A 12 -1.74 -5.84 -2.04
C ALA A 12 -0.68 -6.13 -0.95
N PHE A 13 -1.00 -5.86 0.32
CA PHE A 13 -0.12 -6.24 1.44
C PHE A 13 -0.38 -7.65 2.00
N CYS A 14 -1.13 -8.50 1.26
CA CYS A 14 -1.28 -9.92 1.55
C CYS A 14 -0.27 -10.84 0.83
N CYS A 15 0.69 -10.33 0.05
CA CYS A 15 1.58 -11.18 -0.77
C CYS A 15 3.05 -10.71 -0.86
N LEU A 16 3.72 -10.51 0.28
CA LEU A 16 5.19 -10.48 0.31
C LEU A 16 5.72 -11.38 1.41
N ALA A 17 5.84 -12.67 1.09
CA ALA A 17 6.70 -13.59 1.84
C ALA A 17 8.15 -13.41 1.36
N PRO A 18 9.14 -13.17 2.24
CA PRO A 18 10.53 -13.33 1.86
C PRO A 18 10.82 -14.81 1.65
N SER A 19 11.21 -15.16 0.42
CA SER A 19 11.77 -16.46 0.08
C SER A 19 13.12 -16.62 0.75
N GLY A 20 13.13 -17.27 1.92
CA GLY A 20 14.35 -17.71 2.60
C GLY A 20 14.52 -19.22 2.45
N CYS A 21 15.35 -19.64 1.50
CA CYS A 21 15.87 -21.00 1.45
C CYS A 21 16.80 -21.24 2.64
N ALA A 22 16.45 -22.17 3.52
CA ALA A 22 17.42 -22.91 4.31
C ALA A 22 16.89 -24.34 4.50
N ASN A 23 17.67 -25.29 3.98
CA ASN A 23 17.44 -26.71 4.09
C ASN A 23 18.27 -27.27 5.27
N VAL A 24 17.89 -28.46 5.74
CA VAL A 24 18.59 -29.39 6.65
C VAL A 24 18.27 -29.29 8.14
N GLY A 25 17.71 -30.38 8.68
CA GLY A 25 17.64 -30.66 10.11
C GLY A 25 16.61 -31.73 10.45
N ASN A 26 16.88 -32.97 10.07
CA ASN A 26 16.11 -34.17 10.41
C ASN A 26 16.08 -34.36 11.94
N ASP A 27 14.91 -34.50 12.56
CA ASP A 27 14.78 -35.32 13.78
C ASP A 27 13.34 -35.75 14.05
N THR A 28 13.25 -37.04 14.37
CA THR A 28 12.04 -37.83 14.62
C THR A 28 11.65 -37.69 16.08
N ALA A 29 10.40 -37.32 16.38
CA ALA A 29 9.80 -37.65 17.67
C ALA A 29 8.26 -37.65 17.58
N ASN A 30 7.71 -38.85 17.78
CA ASN A 30 6.30 -39.11 18.03
C ASN A 30 5.80 -38.28 19.21
N ASN A 31 4.64 -37.63 19.09
CA ASN A 31 3.73 -37.62 20.22
C ASN A 31 2.26 -37.47 19.81
N THR A 32 1.49 -38.40 20.35
CA THR A 32 0.06 -38.63 20.19
C THR A 32 -0.74 -37.53 20.87
N LEU A 33 -1.62 -36.85 20.14
CA LEU A 33 -2.75 -36.12 20.73
C LEU A 33 -4.01 -36.36 19.89
N THR A 34 -5.01 -36.85 20.61
CA THR A 34 -6.39 -37.14 20.22
C THR A 34 -7.10 -35.93 19.61
N GLU A 35 -7.40 -36.01 18.31
CA GLU A 35 -8.39 -35.17 17.64
C GLU A 35 -9.79 -35.77 17.81
N THR A 36 -10.69 -35.01 18.43
CA THR A 36 -12.13 -35.28 18.36
C THR A 36 -12.65 -34.71 17.05
N ALA A 37 -12.56 -35.49 15.98
CA ALA A 37 -13.21 -35.21 14.71
C ALA A 37 -14.68 -35.61 14.79
N THR A 38 -15.59 -34.63 14.69
CA THR A 38 -17.02 -34.91 14.54
C THR A 38 -17.29 -35.35 13.10
N ASN A 39 -17.50 -36.65 12.92
CA ASN A 39 -17.79 -37.30 11.64
C ASN A 39 -19.09 -36.78 11.00
N ALA A 40 -19.01 -36.29 9.77
CA ALA A 40 -20.12 -36.26 8.82
C ALA A 40 -19.88 -37.33 7.75
N SER A 41 -20.83 -38.26 7.65
CA SER A 41 -20.84 -39.46 6.81
C SER A 41 -20.63 -39.17 5.31
N ILE A 42 -19.63 -39.81 4.70
CA ILE A 42 -19.42 -39.85 3.25
C ILE A 42 -20.04 -41.14 2.70
N ASN A 43 -21.09 -41.02 1.88
CA ASN A 43 -21.52 -42.10 0.98
C ASN A 43 -20.62 -42.10 -0.26
N PRO A 44 -20.03 -43.23 -0.68
CA PRO A 44 -19.17 -43.29 -1.86
C PRO A 44 -20.00 -43.63 -3.09
N GLY A 45 -20.13 -42.68 -4.01
CA GLY A 45 -20.72 -42.96 -5.32
C GLY A 45 -21.24 -41.73 -6.04
N ASP A 46 -20.34 -40.90 -6.58
CA ASP A 46 -20.41 -40.52 -8.00
C ASP A 46 -19.18 -39.71 -8.40
N SER A 47 -18.44 -40.26 -9.36
CA SER A 47 -17.27 -39.64 -9.95
C SER A 47 -17.73 -38.69 -11.05
N ASN A 48 -17.91 -37.40 -10.75
CA ASN A 48 -18.02 -36.38 -11.78
C ASN A 48 -16.89 -35.35 -11.64
N ARG A 49 -15.83 -35.60 -12.41
CA ARG A 49 -14.67 -34.72 -12.57
C ARG A 49 -15.08 -33.53 -13.44
N ASN A 50 -15.53 -32.44 -12.80
CA ASN A 50 -15.48 -31.06 -13.29
C ASN A 50 -16.04 -30.11 -12.21
N ALA A 51 -15.41 -30.06 -11.04
CA ALA A 51 -15.77 -29.15 -9.94
C ALA A 51 -14.66 -28.12 -9.69
N GLY A 52 -14.20 -27.46 -10.76
CA GLY A 52 -13.40 -26.24 -10.65
C GLY A 52 -14.31 -25.07 -10.98
N LEU A 53 -15.08 -24.59 -10.00
CA LEU A 53 -15.72 -23.26 -9.87
C LEU A 53 -16.92 -23.36 -8.88
N ARG A 54 -16.92 -22.54 -7.82
CA ARG A 54 -18.11 -22.09 -7.02
C ARG A 54 -18.64 -22.91 -5.82
N SER A 55 -17.80 -23.53 -4.99
CA SER A 55 -18.31 -23.97 -3.66
C SER A 55 -18.27 -22.79 -2.67
N SER A 56 -19.43 -22.19 -2.38
CA SER A 56 -19.60 -21.23 -1.27
C SER A 56 -19.96 -21.99 0.00
N ILE A 57 -19.42 -21.60 1.15
CA ILE A 57 -19.88 -22.13 2.45
C ILE A 57 -21.16 -21.43 2.92
N LYS A 58 -21.88 -22.07 3.85
CA LYS A 58 -22.87 -21.40 4.68
C LYS A 58 -22.13 -20.53 5.70
N ILE A 59 -22.48 -19.25 5.77
CA ILE A 59 -21.85 -18.29 6.68
C ILE A 59 -22.73 -18.17 7.94
N GLU A 60 -22.18 -18.56 9.09
CA GLU A 60 -22.88 -18.44 10.37
C GLU A 60 -22.74 -17.01 10.93
N PRO A 61 -23.75 -16.45 11.64
CA PRO A 61 -23.65 -15.12 12.22
C PRO A 61 -22.46 -14.98 13.19
N ASN A 62 -21.75 -13.85 13.12
CA ASN A 62 -20.56 -13.55 13.93
C ASN A 62 -19.37 -14.53 13.73
N SER A 63 -19.38 -15.36 12.69
CA SER A 63 -18.22 -16.14 12.26
C SER A 63 -17.13 -15.23 11.64
N PRO A 64 -15.88 -15.70 11.54
CA PRO A 64 -14.85 -15.02 10.76
C PRO A 64 -15.29 -14.72 9.32
N ALA A 65 -15.93 -15.67 8.63
CA ALA A 65 -16.48 -15.47 7.31
C ALA A 65 -17.56 -14.37 7.26
N ASP A 66 -18.38 -14.25 8.31
CA ASP A 66 -19.39 -13.20 8.42
C ASP A 66 -18.78 -11.81 8.58
N VAL A 67 -17.70 -11.70 9.37
CA VAL A 67 -16.94 -10.45 9.51
C VAL A 67 -16.32 -10.05 8.16
N VAL A 68 -15.70 -10.98 7.45
CA VAL A 68 -15.14 -10.72 6.10
C VAL A 68 -16.23 -10.26 5.12
N ARG A 69 -17.37 -10.96 5.09
CA ARG A 69 -18.50 -10.59 4.24
C ARG A 69 -19.01 -9.18 4.58
N THR A 70 -19.10 -8.86 5.87
CA THR A 70 -19.57 -7.55 6.35
C THR A 70 -18.59 -6.44 6.02
N PHE A 71 -17.29 -6.68 6.18
CA PHE A 71 -16.23 -5.74 5.81
C PHE A 71 -16.35 -5.28 4.35
N TYR A 72 -16.42 -6.23 3.41
CA TYR A 72 -16.54 -5.87 2.00
C TYR A 72 -17.88 -5.26 1.64
N LYS A 73 -18.97 -5.68 2.30
CA LYS A 73 -20.27 -5.02 2.18
C LYS A 73 -20.15 -3.53 2.55
N TYR A 74 -19.51 -3.20 3.67
CA TYR A 74 -19.31 -1.83 4.10
C TYR A 74 -18.41 -1.03 3.16
N LEU A 75 -17.35 -1.62 2.61
CA LEU A 75 -16.52 -0.94 1.60
C LEU A 75 -17.33 -0.54 0.36
N ARG A 76 -18.22 -1.40 -0.14
CA ARG A 76 -19.10 -1.09 -1.28
C ARG A 76 -20.17 -0.07 -0.97
N GLU A 77 -20.69 -0.09 0.26
CA GLU A 77 -21.66 0.90 0.73
C GLU A 77 -21.00 2.24 1.09
N HIS A 78 -19.70 2.42 0.81
CA HIS A 78 -18.90 3.60 1.17
C HIS A 78 -18.90 3.91 2.68
N LYS A 79 -19.15 2.88 3.51
CA LYS A 79 -19.13 2.91 4.98
C LYS A 79 -17.72 2.60 5.47
N PHE A 80 -16.77 3.45 5.07
CA PHE A 80 -15.34 3.18 5.27
C PHE A 80 -14.94 3.14 6.74
N ARG A 81 -15.55 3.99 7.57
CA ARG A 81 -15.33 3.96 9.02
C ARG A 81 -15.70 2.57 9.54
N GLU A 82 -16.92 2.14 9.29
CA GLU A 82 -17.46 0.85 9.76
C GLU A 82 -16.66 -0.34 9.23
N ALA A 83 -16.22 -0.31 7.96
CA ALA A 83 -15.34 -1.32 7.40
C ALA A 83 -14.01 -1.39 8.15
N ILE A 84 -13.30 -0.27 8.27
CA ILE A 84 -11.99 -0.21 8.93
C ILE A 84 -12.09 -0.58 10.43
N PHE A 85 -13.23 -0.32 11.08
CA PHE A 85 -13.48 -0.75 12.47
C PHE A 85 -13.47 -2.27 12.66
N LEU A 86 -13.69 -3.05 11.59
CA LEU A 86 -13.59 -4.52 11.60
C LEU A 86 -12.16 -5.03 11.40
N THR A 87 -11.16 -4.15 11.41
CA THR A 87 -9.76 -4.47 11.13
C THR A 87 -8.85 -4.04 12.27
N ASN A 88 -7.60 -4.51 12.25
CA ASN A 88 -6.56 -4.02 13.15
C ASN A 88 -6.08 -2.57 12.86
N LEU A 89 -6.65 -1.89 11.85
CA LEU A 89 -6.44 -0.47 11.58
C LEU A 89 -7.35 0.45 12.40
N ARG A 90 -8.31 -0.09 13.17
CA ARG A 90 -9.26 0.69 13.99
C ARG A 90 -8.64 1.88 14.74
N PRO A 91 -7.48 1.77 15.42
CA PRO A 91 -6.90 2.91 16.15
C PRO A 91 -6.58 4.13 15.26
N ALA A 92 -6.38 3.91 13.95
CA ALA A 92 -6.11 4.98 12.99
C ALA A 92 -7.33 5.85 12.66
N ILE A 93 -8.55 5.37 12.92
CA ILE A 93 -9.79 6.09 12.55
C ILE A 93 -10.69 6.45 13.72
N GLU A 94 -10.58 5.75 14.85
CA GLU A 94 -11.54 5.91 15.95
C GLU A 94 -11.54 7.34 16.53
N GLY A 95 -10.39 8.03 16.49
CA GLY A 95 -10.25 9.41 16.92
C GLY A 95 -10.46 10.48 15.84
N LEU A 96 -10.73 10.09 14.59
CA LEU A 96 -10.97 11.03 13.49
C LEU A 96 -12.41 11.55 13.52
N THR A 97 -12.59 12.84 13.26
CA THR A 97 -13.88 13.47 12.97
C THR A 97 -14.34 13.13 11.55
N GLU A 98 -15.62 13.33 11.24
CA GLU A 98 -16.14 13.17 9.87
C GLU A 98 -15.50 14.13 8.86
N THR A 99 -15.06 15.31 9.31
CA THR A 99 -14.33 16.25 8.45
C THR A 99 -12.93 15.75 8.15
N GLU A 100 -12.19 15.27 9.15
CA GLU A 100 -10.86 14.67 8.93
C GLU A 100 -10.94 13.39 8.08
N LEU A 101 -11.97 12.56 8.29
CA LEU A 101 -12.16 11.33 7.50
C LEU A 101 -12.43 11.65 6.01
N ARG A 102 -13.14 12.74 5.72
CA ARG A 102 -13.39 13.22 4.35
C ARG A 102 -12.11 13.62 3.61
N GLU A 103 -11.04 13.97 4.29
CA GLU A 103 -9.75 14.25 3.64
C GLU A 103 -9.13 13.02 2.95
N TYR A 104 -9.62 11.82 3.27
CA TYR A 104 -9.19 10.54 2.70
C TYR A 104 -10.26 9.91 1.79
N GLN A 105 -11.37 10.61 1.54
CA GLN A 105 -12.49 10.07 0.78
C GLN A 105 -12.09 9.59 -0.61
N VAL A 106 -11.26 10.36 -1.33
CA VAL A 106 -10.78 9.99 -2.68
C VAL A 106 -10.00 8.67 -2.65
N ASP A 107 -9.17 8.46 -1.62
CA ASP A 107 -8.39 7.23 -1.47
C ASP A 107 -9.30 6.04 -1.16
N PHE A 108 -10.29 6.25 -0.28
CA PHE A 108 -11.26 5.22 0.08
C PHE A 108 -12.21 4.86 -1.06
N GLU A 109 -12.70 5.83 -1.82
CA GLU A 109 -13.58 5.60 -2.98
C GLU A 109 -12.91 4.73 -4.03
N ARG A 110 -11.60 4.93 -4.27
CA ARG A 110 -10.84 4.07 -5.17
C ARG A 110 -10.84 2.61 -4.72
N ILE A 111 -10.74 2.37 -3.42
CA ILE A 111 -10.82 1.02 -2.83
C ILE A 111 -12.24 0.46 -2.99
N GLY A 112 -13.27 1.23 -2.60
CA GLY A 112 -14.66 0.81 -2.68
C GLY A 112 -15.09 0.41 -4.10
N ASN A 113 -14.67 1.18 -5.11
CA ASN A 113 -14.97 0.93 -6.52
C ASN A 113 -14.28 -0.32 -7.09
N ALA A 114 -13.23 -0.82 -6.45
CA ALA A 114 -12.52 -2.03 -6.87
C ALA A 114 -13.14 -3.32 -6.28
N ILE A 115 -14.08 -3.20 -5.33
CA ILE A 115 -14.67 -4.37 -4.68
C ILE A 115 -15.79 -4.95 -5.55
N PRO A 116 -15.77 -6.27 -5.87
CA PRO A 116 -16.80 -6.89 -6.68
C PRO A 116 -18.16 -6.92 -5.97
N GLU A 117 -19.25 -6.86 -6.75
CA GLU A 117 -20.64 -6.96 -6.23
C GLU A 117 -20.92 -8.25 -5.46
N ASN A 118 -20.22 -9.34 -5.80
CA ASN A 118 -20.39 -10.63 -5.15
C ASN A 118 -19.03 -11.19 -4.79
N ILE A 119 -18.86 -11.55 -3.53
CA ILE A 119 -17.67 -12.22 -3.01
C ILE A 119 -18.05 -13.64 -2.67
N VAL A 120 -17.30 -14.59 -3.21
CA VAL A 120 -17.51 -16.02 -2.96
C VAL A 120 -16.55 -16.45 -1.86
N ILE A 121 -17.08 -16.70 -0.66
CA ILE A 121 -16.30 -17.25 0.44
C ILE A 121 -16.35 -18.78 0.34
N SER A 122 -15.18 -19.36 0.08
CA SER A 122 -15.00 -20.78 -0.21
C SER A 122 -14.72 -21.63 1.02
N GLY A 123 -14.31 -21.02 2.12
CA GLY A 123 -14.10 -21.71 3.39
C GLY A 123 -13.61 -20.79 4.50
N GLU A 124 -13.70 -21.28 5.73
CA GLU A 124 -13.07 -20.70 6.90
C GLU A 124 -12.44 -21.80 7.75
N VAL A 125 -11.28 -21.50 8.34
CA VAL A 125 -10.57 -22.40 9.27
C VAL A 125 -10.35 -21.62 10.55
N ILE A 126 -10.85 -22.14 11.68
CA ILE A 126 -10.73 -21.52 13.00
C ILE A 126 -9.79 -22.36 13.86
N SER A 127 -8.79 -21.71 14.45
CA SER A 127 -7.82 -22.33 15.33
C SER A 127 -7.61 -21.45 16.57
N GLY A 128 -8.37 -21.71 17.63
CA GLY A 128 -8.36 -20.91 18.85
C GLY A 128 -8.78 -19.46 18.56
N ASP A 129 -7.89 -18.51 18.86
CA ASP A 129 -8.12 -17.08 18.64
C ASP A 129 -7.64 -16.58 17.27
N ARG A 130 -7.38 -17.49 16.32
CA ARG A 130 -7.00 -17.18 14.94
C ARG A 130 -7.98 -17.82 13.97
N ALA A 131 -8.19 -17.17 12.83
CA ALA A 131 -8.95 -17.75 11.75
C ALA A 131 -8.39 -17.32 10.39
N THR A 132 -8.54 -18.20 9.40
CA THR A 132 -8.23 -17.89 8.00
C THR A 132 -9.49 -18.09 7.18
N VAL A 133 -9.88 -17.08 6.41
CA VAL A 133 -11.03 -17.11 5.50
C VAL A 133 -10.51 -17.11 4.07
N MET A 134 -11.01 -18.02 3.24
CA MET A 134 -10.63 -18.11 1.82
C MET A 134 -11.73 -17.51 0.95
N ALA A 135 -11.44 -16.43 0.24
CA ALA A 135 -12.40 -15.73 -0.61
C ALA A 135 -11.88 -15.55 -2.03
N ASN A 136 -12.75 -15.70 -3.02
CA ASN A 136 -12.43 -15.36 -4.41
C ASN A 136 -12.57 -13.85 -4.60
N LEU A 137 -11.45 -13.19 -4.87
CA LEU A 137 -11.35 -11.75 -5.05
C LEU A 137 -10.55 -11.45 -6.32
N PRO A 138 -10.73 -10.28 -6.96
CA PRO A 138 -9.89 -9.86 -8.09
C PRO A 138 -8.40 -9.94 -7.70
N GLY A 139 -7.60 -10.53 -8.58
CA GLY A 139 -6.14 -10.59 -8.44
C GLY A 139 -5.46 -9.34 -9.01
N GLU A 140 -4.20 -9.47 -9.43
CA GLU A 140 -3.49 -8.39 -10.15
C GLU A 140 -4.17 -8.04 -11.48
N ASP A 141 -4.72 -9.05 -12.14
CA ASP A 141 -5.56 -8.91 -13.32
C ASP A 141 -7.01 -8.76 -12.84
N PRO A 142 -7.65 -7.58 -13.00
CA PRO A 142 -9.00 -7.34 -12.49
C PRO A 142 -10.05 -8.23 -13.15
N ASP A 143 -9.76 -8.79 -14.33
CA ASP A 143 -10.64 -9.72 -15.05
C ASP A 143 -10.52 -11.16 -14.52
N LYS A 144 -9.57 -11.43 -13.61
CA LYS A 144 -9.33 -12.74 -13.00
C LYS A 144 -9.55 -12.69 -11.50
N THR A 145 -10.27 -13.67 -10.99
CA THR A 145 -10.42 -13.89 -9.55
C THR A 145 -9.44 -14.93 -9.06
N GLU A 146 -8.86 -14.69 -7.90
CA GLU A 146 -7.94 -15.59 -7.21
C GLU A 146 -8.45 -15.88 -5.80
N VAL A 147 -8.11 -17.07 -5.28
CA VAL A 147 -8.40 -17.43 -3.89
C VAL A 147 -7.41 -16.67 -3.01
N GLN A 148 -7.90 -15.68 -2.29
CA GLN A 148 -7.13 -14.94 -1.30
C GLN A 148 -7.40 -15.49 0.11
N LYS A 149 -6.35 -15.52 0.92
CA LYS A 149 -6.42 -15.87 2.34
C LYS A 149 -6.50 -14.58 3.15
N ILE A 150 -7.55 -14.46 3.94
CA ILE A 150 -7.80 -13.32 4.82
C ILE A 150 -7.62 -13.81 6.23
N GLU A 151 -6.60 -13.29 6.91
CA GLU A 151 -6.30 -13.66 8.28
C GLU A 151 -7.10 -12.80 9.26
N LEU A 152 -7.60 -13.44 10.30
CA LEU A 152 -8.32 -12.80 11.39
C LEU A 152 -7.75 -13.24 12.73
N ARG A 153 -7.95 -12.41 13.75
CA ARG A 153 -7.77 -12.81 15.14
C ARG A 153 -8.96 -12.40 15.99
N LYS A 154 -9.09 -13.05 17.13
CA LYS A 154 -10.05 -12.66 18.16
C LYS A 154 -9.46 -11.52 19.00
N ASP A 155 -10.24 -10.46 19.18
CA ASP A 155 -9.96 -9.33 20.09
C ASP A 155 -11.14 -9.20 21.06
N GLY A 156 -10.96 -9.77 22.27
CA GLY A 156 -12.08 -10.04 23.18
C GLY A 156 -13.03 -11.09 22.60
N ASP A 157 -14.30 -10.72 22.42
CA ASP A 157 -15.34 -11.58 21.83
C ASP A 157 -15.62 -11.28 20.35
N VAL A 158 -14.81 -10.41 19.72
CA VAL A 158 -15.02 -9.95 18.35
C VAL A 158 -13.87 -10.42 17.45
N TRP A 159 -14.19 -10.89 16.24
CA TRP A 159 -13.20 -11.15 15.21
C TRP A 159 -12.80 -9.86 14.50
N ILE A 160 -11.49 -9.65 14.31
CA ILE A 160 -10.95 -8.54 13.55
C ILE A 160 -10.06 -9.05 12.41
N ILE A 161 -10.15 -8.40 11.26
CA ILE A 161 -9.32 -8.67 10.08
C ILE A 161 -7.92 -8.10 10.29
N LEU A 162 -6.91 -8.90 9.99
CA LEU A 162 -5.51 -8.49 10.02
C LEU A 162 -5.13 -7.88 8.66
N SER A 163 -5.48 -6.61 8.47
CA SER A 163 -5.16 -5.87 7.23
C SER A 163 -3.70 -5.46 7.13
N VAL A 164 -3.00 -5.39 8.27
CA VAL A 164 -1.58 -5.08 8.35
C VAL A 164 -0.85 -6.04 9.29
N ASP A 165 0.46 -6.14 9.14
CA ASP A 165 1.32 -6.93 10.02
C ASP A 165 1.44 -6.32 11.44
N GLU A 166 2.09 -7.07 12.33
CA GLU A 166 2.24 -6.69 13.74
C GLU A 166 3.07 -5.41 13.95
N ALA A 167 4.09 -5.17 13.10
CA ALA A 167 4.94 -3.99 13.21
C ALA A 167 4.18 -2.73 12.80
N ALA A 168 3.43 -2.79 11.70
CA ALA A 168 2.54 -1.74 11.25
C ALA A 168 1.40 -1.50 12.26
N GLU A 169 0.81 -2.56 12.81
CA GLU A 169 -0.23 -2.43 13.84
C GLU A 169 0.29 -1.75 15.11
N ALA A 170 1.49 -2.10 15.57
CA ALA A 170 2.13 -1.45 16.72
C ALA A 170 2.35 0.05 16.47
N ARG A 171 2.76 0.41 15.24
CA ARG A 171 2.87 1.81 14.81
C ARG A 171 1.50 2.50 14.83
N ILE A 172 0.46 1.88 14.28
CA ILE A 172 -0.91 2.43 14.26
C ILE A 172 -1.45 2.66 15.66
N LYS A 173 -1.24 1.71 16.58
CA LYS A 173 -1.63 1.87 17.99
C LYS A 173 -0.91 3.05 18.66
N LYS A 174 0.37 3.25 18.33
CA LYS A 174 1.16 4.36 18.85
C LYS A 174 0.73 5.71 18.29
N GLU A 175 0.43 5.79 17.00
CA GLU A 175 0.10 7.04 16.31
C GLU A 175 -1.38 7.41 16.41
N GLY A 176 -2.24 6.40 16.58
CA GLY A 176 -3.69 6.51 16.60
C GLY A 176 -4.19 7.27 15.38
N LYS A 177 -5.08 8.24 15.61
CA LYS A 177 -5.66 9.09 14.55
C LYS A 177 -4.66 9.86 13.68
N ASN A 178 -3.40 9.98 14.10
CA ASN A 178 -2.38 10.64 13.28
C ASN A 178 -1.80 9.74 12.19
N TYR A 179 -2.04 8.43 12.24
CA TYR A 179 -1.40 7.45 11.38
C TYR A 179 -1.56 7.77 9.89
N PHE A 180 -2.80 7.93 9.40
CA PHE A 180 -3.03 8.21 7.98
C PHE A 180 -2.42 9.54 7.50
N ARG A 181 -2.40 10.54 8.38
CA ARG A 181 -1.74 11.82 8.07
C ARG A 181 -0.24 11.64 7.93
N LEU A 182 0.40 10.92 8.86
CA LEU A 182 1.84 10.65 8.83
C LEU A 182 2.21 9.78 7.64
N LEU A 183 1.44 8.74 7.38
CA LEU A 183 1.61 7.87 6.23
C LEU A 183 1.52 8.63 4.90
N ARG A 184 0.55 9.55 4.76
CA ARG A 184 0.42 10.39 3.56
C ARG A 184 1.64 11.31 3.39
N ILE A 185 2.13 11.92 4.48
CA ILE A 185 3.36 12.74 4.46
C ILE A 185 4.56 11.90 4.02
N GLU A 186 4.75 10.72 4.61
CA GLU A 186 5.85 9.82 4.27
C GLU A 186 5.80 9.38 2.81
N THR A 187 4.59 9.05 2.32
CA THR A 187 4.37 8.64 0.93
C THR A 187 4.76 9.76 -0.05
N HIS A 188 4.32 10.99 0.20
CA HIS A 188 4.69 12.13 -0.64
C HIS A 188 6.18 12.46 -0.55
N GLU A 189 6.81 12.30 0.62
CA GLU A 189 8.25 12.46 0.78
C GLU A 189 9.03 11.42 -0.03
N ASP A 190 8.56 10.16 -0.08
CA ASP A 190 9.14 9.11 -0.92
C ASP A 190 8.93 9.40 -2.42
N GLU A 191 7.72 9.79 -2.82
CA GLU A 191 7.41 10.21 -4.20
C GLU A 191 8.28 11.40 -4.65
N ALA A 192 8.58 12.33 -3.74
CA ALA A 192 9.46 13.45 -4.01
C ALA A 192 10.92 13.02 -4.21
N ARG A 193 11.41 12.05 -3.43
CA ARG A 193 12.74 11.45 -3.65
C ARG A 193 12.80 10.77 -5.01
N ASP A 194 11.80 9.95 -5.33
CA ASP A 194 11.71 9.24 -6.61
C ASP A 194 11.69 10.20 -7.81
N MET A 195 10.97 11.32 -7.70
CA MET A 195 10.95 12.34 -8.74
C MET A 195 12.31 13.06 -8.89
N LEU A 196 13.00 13.38 -7.79
CA LEU A 196 14.35 13.95 -7.85
C LEU A 196 15.34 12.98 -8.50
N ASP A 197 15.23 11.71 -8.16
CA ASP A 197 16.00 10.62 -8.76
C ASP A 197 15.74 10.52 -10.27
N ARG A 198 14.48 10.70 -10.69
CA ARG A 198 14.11 10.77 -12.11
C ARG A 198 14.67 12.01 -12.79
N ILE A 199 14.66 13.18 -12.15
CA ILE A 199 15.30 14.41 -12.65
C ILE A 199 16.79 14.17 -12.85
N SER A 200 17.48 13.56 -11.88
CA SER A 200 18.89 13.19 -11.98
C SER A 200 19.18 12.33 -13.22
N ARG A 201 18.39 11.26 -13.42
CA ARG A 201 18.50 10.38 -14.59
C ARG A 201 18.23 11.11 -15.91
N ALA A 202 17.23 11.98 -15.95
CA ALA A 202 16.90 12.78 -17.13
C ALA A 202 18.05 13.73 -17.51
N GLU A 203 18.66 14.38 -16.52
CA GLU A 203 19.80 15.28 -16.73
C GLU A 203 21.01 14.55 -17.31
N PHE A 204 21.38 13.39 -16.75
CA PHE A 204 22.48 12.61 -17.32
C PHE A 204 22.18 12.10 -18.73
N ALA A 205 20.94 11.65 -18.98
CA ALA A 205 20.53 11.23 -20.31
C ALA A 205 20.61 12.38 -21.33
N PHE A 206 20.21 13.59 -20.93
CA PHE A 206 20.30 14.78 -21.76
C PHE A 206 21.76 15.20 -22.02
N ALA A 207 22.58 15.24 -20.96
CA ALA A 207 24.00 15.59 -21.05
C ALA A 207 24.77 14.65 -21.98
N MET A 208 24.49 13.34 -21.95
CA MET A 208 25.08 12.38 -22.88
C MET A 208 24.76 12.69 -24.35
N GLN A 209 23.60 13.28 -24.64
CA GLN A 209 23.17 13.64 -26.00
C GLN A 209 23.66 15.02 -26.45
N LYS A 210 23.98 15.91 -25.50
CA LYS A 210 24.27 17.34 -25.74
C LYS A 210 25.66 17.77 -25.29
N GLY A 211 26.63 16.85 -25.28
CA GLY A 211 28.04 17.20 -25.07
C GLY A 211 28.38 17.58 -23.62
N GLY A 212 27.65 17.03 -22.65
CA GLY A 212 27.89 17.23 -21.21
C GLY A 212 27.13 18.41 -20.61
N GLU A 213 26.22 19.06 -21.34
CA GLU A 213 25.38 20.13 -20.82
C GLU A 213 24.07 19.59 -20.22
N PHE A 214 23.70 20.12 -19.06
CA PHE A 214 22.41 19.93 -18.41
C PHE A 214 21.35 20.92 -18.94
N ALA A 215 20.08 20.62 -18.66
CA ALA A 215 18.94 21.32 -19.22
C ALA A 215 17.93 21.76 -18.16
N ASP A 216 17.20 22.85 -18.45
CA ASP A 216 16.10 23.26 -17.59
C ASP A 216 14.93 22.27 -17.65
N LEU A 217 14.02 22.39 -16.69
CA LEU A 217 12.90 21.47 -16.53
C LEU A 217 12.01 21.41 -17.78
N GLU A 218 11.79 22.56 -18.43
CA GLU A 218 10.98 22.67 -19.64
C GLU A 218 11.58 21.91 -20.82
N THR A 219 12.91 22.01 -20.96
CA THR A 219 13.66 21.34 -22.02
C THR A 219 13.64 19.83 -21.82
N LEU A 220 13.81 19.36 -20.58
CA LEU A 220 13.73 17.93 -20.25
C LEU A 220 12.32 17.35 -20.51
N ILE A 221 11.27 18.12 -20.22
CA ILE A 221 9.88 17.72 -20.54
C ILE A 221 9.66 17.67 -22.05
N LYS A 222 10.08 18.70 -22.80
CA LYS A 222 9.96 18.73 -24.27
C LYS A 222 10.74 17.61 -24.95
N ALA A 223 11.86 17.18 -24.37
CA ALA A 223 12.65 16.05 -24.81
C ALA A 223 12.02 14.68 -24.46
N GLY A 224 10.89 14.66 -23.72
CA GLY A 224 10.22 13.43 -23.30
C GLY A 224 10.94 12.69 -22.17
N LEU A 225 11.94 13.30 -21.53
CA LEU A 225 12.72 12.69 -20.44
C LEU A 225 12.01 12.84 -19.09
N LEU A 226 11.24 13.91 -18.93
CA LEU A 226 10.42 14.17 -17.76
C LEU A 226 8.93 14.22 -18.09
N PRO A 227 8.06 13.80 -17.16
CA PRO A 227 6.61 13.87 -17.32
C PRO A 227 6.12 15.31 -17.12
N ASN A 228 4.95 15.65 -17.66
CA ASN A 228 4.34 16.97 -17.43
C ASN A 228 3.93 17.22 -15.98
N ASP A 229 3.70 16.16 -15.20
CA ASP A 229 3.23 16.26 -13.81
C ASP A 229 4.29 16.75 -12.82
N VAL A 230 5.56 16.89 -13.23
CA VAL A 230 6.63 17.53 -12.45
C VAL A 230 6.43 19.06 -12.33
N ARG A 231 5.56 19.65 -13.17
CA ARG A 231 5.26 21.08 -13.16
C ARG A 231 4.42 21.51 -11.96
N THR A 232 3.71 20.58 -11.34
CA THR A 232 2.76 20.84 -10.27
C THR A 232 2.98 19.87 -9.13
N ALA A 233 2.46 20.22 -7.96
CA ALA A 233 2.49 19.35 -6.80
C ALA A 233 1.40 18.25 -6.82
N GLU A 234 0.58 18.18 -7.86
CA GLU A 234 -0.58 17.29 -7.90
C GLU A 234 -0.20 15.80 -7.82
N SER A 235 0.94 15.44 -8.43
CA SER A 235 1.38 14.04 -8.51
C SER A 235 2.11 13.53 -7.28
N THR A 236 2.80 14.41 -6.55
CA THR A 236 3.75 14.02 -5.49
C THR A 236 3.56 14.80 -4.18
N GLY A 237 2.68 15.80 -4.15
CA GLY A 237 2.60 16.76 -3.04
C GLY A 237 3.73 17.80 -3.00
N TYR A 238 4.66 17.79 -3.95
CA TYR A 238 5.88 18.62 -3.92
C TYR A 238 6.03 19.52 -5.15
N ASN A 239 6.58 20.71 -4.94
CA ASN A 239 6.98 21.63 -6.00
C ASN A 239 8.47 21.48 -6.29
N TYR A 240 8.82 21.37 -7.57
CA TYR A 240 10.19 21.18 -8.03
C TYR A 240 10.75 22.45 -8.68
N LYS A 241 12.02 22.74 -8.40
CA LYS A 241 12.78 23.80 -9.09
C LYS A 241 14.14 23.27 -9.49
N LEU A 242 14.59 23.63 -10.68
CA LEU A 242 15.87 23.21 -11.24
C LEU A 242 16.67 24.45 -11.62
N PHE A 243 17.89 24.53 -11.12
CA PHE A 243 18.84 25.62 -11.35
C PHE A 243 20.08 25.06 -12.01
N LEU A 244 20.52 25.70 -13.09
CA LEU A 244 21.76 25.36 -13.78
C LEU A 244 22.84 26.38 -13.44
N SER A 245 24.09 25.94 -13.45
CA SER A 245 25.23 26.87 -13.48
C SER A 245 25.32 27.59 -14.83
N ASP A 246 26.06 28.69 -14.89
CA ASP A 246 26.32 29.42 -16.14
C ASP A 246 26.97 28.54 -17.21
N SER A 247 27.80 27.58 -16.78
CA SER A 247 28.44 26.61 -17.66
C SER A 247 27.52 25.45 -18.09
N LYS A 248 26.33 25.34 -17.49
CA LYS A 248 25.40 24.22 -17.63
C LYS A 248 26.01 22.84 -17.35
N ARG A 249 27.11 22.80 -16.60
CA ARG A 249 27.79 21.54 -16.21
C ARG A 249 27.54 21.16 -14.76
N GLU A 250 26.80 21.99 -14.05
CA GLU A 250 26.32 21.70 -12.71
C GLU A 250 24.84 22.02 -12.66
N PHE A 251 24.10 21.26 -11.84
CA PHE A 251 22.71 21.56 -11.57
C PHE A 251 22.38 21.37 -10.09
N THR A 252 21.35 22.10 -9.66
CA THR A 252 20.71 21.92 -8.35
C THR A 252 19.21 21.75 -8.57
N ALA A 253 18.65 20.63 -8.13
CA ALA A 253 17.21 20.43 -8.07
C ALA A 253 16.72 20.53 -6.62
N LEU A 254 15.66 21.28 -6.39
CA LEU A 254 15.02 21.45 -5.09
C LEU A 254 13.61 20.86 -5.15
N ALA A 255 13.19 20.20 -4.07
CA ALA A 255 11.80 19.83 -3.87
C ALA A 255 11.30 20.39 -2.53
N THR A 256 10.18 21.09 -2.55
CA THR A 256 9.54 21.66 -1.36
C THR A 256 8.09 21.22 -1.27
N PRO A 257 7.57 20.88 -0.08
CA PRO A 257 6.18 20.46 0.06
C PRO A 257 5.25 21.61 -0.36
N ALA A 258 4.15 21.27 -1.04
CA ALA A 258 3.15 22.27 -1.43
C ALA A 258 2.43 22.86 -0.21
N GLU A 259 2.12 22.00 0.76
CA GLU A 259 1.57 22.36 2.06
C GLU A 259 2.40 21.68 3.16
N TYR A 260 3.16 22.48 3.90
CA TYR A 260 3.97 22.00 5.03
C TYR A 260 3.09 21.37 6.12
N GLY A 261 3.47 20.18 6.58
CA GLY A 261 2.73 19.42 7.59
C GLY A 261 1.53 18.64 7.06
N LYS A 262 1.22 18.72 5.76
CA LYS A 262 0.20 17.92 5.09
C LYS A 262 0.76 17.10 3.92
N SER A 263 1.35 17.77 2.94
CA SER A 263 2.00 17.13 1.80
C SER A 263 3.41 16.67 2.12
N GLY A 264 4.03 17.22 3.16
CA GLY A 264 5.40 16.91 3.51
C GLY A 264 5.93 17.80 4.63
N ARG A 265 7.00 17.36 5.29
CA ARG A 265 7.74 18.16 6.27
C ARG A 265 9.16 18.44 5.82
N LEU A 266 9.76 17.47 5.14
CA LEU A 266 11.11 17.60 4.62
C LEU A 266 11.12 18.44 3.35
N SER A 267 12.13 19.29 3.23
CA SER A 267 12.57 19.86 1.95
C SER A 267 13.79 19.08 1.48
N PHE A 268 13.96 18.99 0.17
CA PHE A 268 15.02 18.21 -0.46
C PHE A 268 15.88 19.08 -1.38
N LEU A 269 17.16 18.74 -1.46
CA LEU A 269 18.12 19.30 -2.41
C LEU A 269 18.91 18.16 -3.03
N LEU A 270 18.99 18.18 -4.35
CA LEU A 270 19.82 17.32 -5.17
C LEU A 270 20.84 18.22 -5.85
N TYR A 271 22.12 17.88 -5.73
CA TYR A 271 23.21 18.61 -6.38
C TYR A 271 24.11 17.70 -7.19
N SER A 272 24.47 18.15 -8.38
CA SER A 272 25.43 17.51 -9.27
C SER A 272 26.50 18.50 -9.70
N ASP A 273 27.77 18.11 -9.55
CA ASP A 273 28.93 18.79 -10.14
C ASP A 273 29.31 18.23 -11.52
N GLY A 274 28.52 17.28 -12.05
CA GLY A 274 28.77 16.60 -13.32
C GLY A 274 29.85 15.51 -13.26
N THR A 275 30.51 15.31 -12.11
CA THR A 275 31.61 14.33 -11.97
C THR A 275 31.24 13.11 -11.12
N LYS A 276 30.32 13.27 -10.17
CA LYS A 276 29.87 12.22 -9.24
C LYS A 276 28.38 11.96 -9.35
N THR A 277 27.97 10.81 -8.85
CA THR A 277 26.54 10.51 -8.64
C THR A 277 25.95 11.56 -7.68
N PRO A 278 24.90 12.28 -8.10
CA PRO A 278 24.25 13.29 -7.27
C PRO A 278 23.65 12.66 -6.03
N GLN A 279 23.73 13.36 -4.90
CA GLN A 279 23.12 12.92 -3.64
C GLN A 279 21.93 13.81 -3.28
N ILE A 280 20.85 13.18 -2.84
CA ILE A 280 19.70 13.87 -2.27
C ILE A 280 19.98 14.10 -0.78
N ILE A 281 19.98 15.37 -0.37
CA ILE A 281 19.96 15.76 1.04
C ILE A 281 18.55 16.21 1.41
N SER A 282 18.13 15.93 2.64
CA SER A 282 16.80 16.29 3.15
C SER A 282 16.87 16.85 4.55
N ARG A 283 16.03 17.85 4.85
CA ARG A 283 15.89 18.41 6.21
C ARG A 283 14.51 19.05 6.36
N ASP A 284 13.94 18.97 7.57
CA ASP A 284 12.79 19.80 7.94
C ASP A 284 13.22 21.27 7.98
N ASN A 285 12.75 22.04 7.00
CA ASN A 285 13.05 23.46 6.85
C ASN A 285 11.77 24.31 6.86
N GLY A 286 10.72 23.83 7.54
CA GLY A 286 9.43 24.53 7.61
C GLY A 286 8.80 24.79 6.24
N GLY A 287 8.96 23.84 5.31
CA GLY A 287 8.47 23.94 3.93
C GLY A 287 9.26 24.90 3.02
N LYS A 288 10.38 25.47 3.48
CA LYS A 288 11.22 26.37 2.67
C LYS A 288 12.26 25.57 1.87
N PRO A 289 12.67 26.05 0.68
CA PRO A 289 13.75 25.42 -0.07
C PRO A 289 15.03 25.32 0.76
N LEU A 290 15.77 24.23 0.64
CA LEU A 290 17.11 24.14 1.20
C LEU A 290 18.07 25.01 0.40
N SER A 291 19.03 25.62 1.09
CA SER A 291 20.19 26.22 0.45
C SER A 291 21.32 25.21 0.40
N ARG A 292 22.19 25.37 -0.60
CA ARG A 292 23.52 24.76 -0.58
C ARG A 292 24.35 25.31 0.58
#